data_AF-F1YVI3-F1
#
_entry.id   AF-F1YVI3-F1
#
_cell.length_a   1.000
_cell.length_b   1.000
_cell.length_c   1.000
_cell.angle_alpha   90.00
_cell.angle_beta   90.00
_cell.angle_gamma   90.00
#
_symmetry.space_group_name_H-M   'P 1'
#
loop_
_entity.id
_entity.type
_entity.pdbx_description
1 polymer ?
#
loop_
_entity_poly.entity_id
_entity_poly.type
_entity_poly.pdbx_seq_one_letter_code
_entity_poly.pdbx_strand_id
1 'polypeptide(L)'
;MYRAYQFAVKLYCRCLMADMRACHKGVFGFLARQDLAFVFFVFMLLMRLLELYSWVLLAACIFVNLYAFGILDSRNQIVWKIGVFLERITEPVLAPVRRMLPMPGGMDFSPMVVLLIIQYVLQPGLVSLFRALMSH
;
A
#
# COMPACT_ATOMS: atom_id res chain seq x y z
N MET A 1 1.23 -4.91 7.84
CA MET A 1 0.16 -4.89 6.82
C MET A 1 -1.03 -5.80 7.19
N TYR A 2 -0.90 -7.14 7.22
CA TYR A 2 -2.00 -8.05 7.56
C TYR A 2 -2.71 -7.79 8.91
N ARG A 3 -2.02 -7.23 9.91
CA ARG A 3 -2.60 -6.90 11.23
C ARG A 3 -3.64 -5.77 11.18
N ALA A 4 -3.37 -4.71 10.40
CA ALA A 4 -4.31 -3.58 10.25
C ALA A 4 -5.54 -4.00 9.43
N TYR A 5 -5.33 -4.84 8.42
CA TYR A 5 -6.38 -5.49 7.65
C TYR A 5 -7.26 -6.42 8.52
N GLN A 6 -6.66 -7.32 9.29
CA GLN A 6 -7.34 -8.17 10.28
C GLN A 6 -8.16 -7.35 11.29
N PHE A 7 -7.65 -6.18 11.68
CA PHE A 7 -8.35 -5.26 12.58
C PHE A 7 -9.59 -4.64 11.91
N ALA A 8 -9.47 -4.16 10.66
CA ALA A 8 -10.60 -3.63 9.90
C ALA A 8 -11.70 -4.69 9.67
N VAL A 9 -11.32 -5.92 9.32
CA VAL A 9 -12.24 -7.06 9.18
C VAL A 9 -12.93 -7.37 10.51
N LYS A 10 -12.19 -7.41 11.63
CA LYS A 10 -12.77 -7.62 12.97
C LYS A 10 -13.74 -6.51 13.36
N LEU A 11 -13.44 -5.26 13.04
CA LEU A 11 -14.29 -4.11 13.33
C LEU A 11 -15.57 -4.17 12.49
N TYR A 12 -15.46 -4.47 11.18
CA TYR A 12 -16.61 -4.67 10.30
C TYR A 12 -17.51 -5.80 10.77
N CYS A 13 -16.96 -6.98 11.10
CA CYS A 13 -17.72 -8.08 11.70
C CYS A 13 -18.39 -7.69 13.03
N ARG A 14 -17.72 -6.86 13.84
CA ARG A 14 -18.28 -6.38 15.12
C ARG A 14 -19.43 -5.40 14.90
N CYS A 15 -19.34 -4.46 13.95
CA CYS A 15 -20.44 -3.56 13.57
C CYS A 15 -21.60 -4.33 12.93
N LEU A 16 -21.33 -5.24 11.99
CA LEU A 16 -22.34 -6.09 11.35
C LEU A 16 -23.09 -6.97 12.37
N MET A 17 -22.38 -7.52 13.37
CA MET A 17 -22.99 -8.30 14.44
C MET A 17 -23.68 -7.44 15.52
N ALA A 18 -23.20 -6.21 15.78
CA ALA A 18 -23.87 -5.26 16.66
C ALA A 18 -25.22 -4.81 16.06
N ASP A 19 -25.26 -4.61 14.74
CA ASP A 19 -26.46 -4.27 13.98
C ASP A 19 -27.45 -5.43 13.88
N MET A 20 -26.99 -6.68 13.75
CA MET A 20 -27.86 -7.88 13.83
C MET A 20 -28.65 -7.96 15.15
N ARG A 21 -28.10 -7.46 16.26
CA ARG A 21 -28.81 -7.38 17.55
C ARG A 21 -29.91 -6.31 17.56
N ALA A 22 -29.75 -5.23 16.79
CA ALA A 22 -30.78 -4.21 16.55
C ALA A 22 -31.84 -4.68 15.53
N CYS A 23 -31.48 -5.57 14.61
CA CYS A 23 -32.34 -6.17 13.58
C CYS A 23 -33.34 -7.23 14.09
N HIS A 24 -33.65 -7.29 15.39
CA HIS A 24 -34.81 -8.04 15.89
C HIS A 24 -36.09 -7.18 15.88
N LYS A 25 -36.02 -5.88 15.55
CA LYS A 25 -37.19 -4.97 15.67
C LYS A 25 -37.61 -4.18 14.42
N GLY A 26 -37.03 -4.36 13.23
CA GLY A 26 -37.53 -3.59 12.08
C GLY A 26 -36.97 -3.99 10.72
N VAL A 27 -37.88 -4.35 9.82
CA VAL A 27 -37.67 -4.71 8.40
C VAL A 27 -37.25 -3.51 7.52
N PHE A 28 -36.96 -2.35 8.11
CA PHE A 28 -36.62 -1.10 7.41
C PHE A 28 -35.12 -0.76 7.43
N GLY A 29 -34.24 -1.78 7.47
CA GLY A 29 -32.77 -1.62 7.51
C GLY A 29 -32.05 -2.23 6.29
N PHE A 30 -32.77 -2.61 5.23
CA PHE A 30 -32.19 -3.39 4.13
C PHE A 30 -31.49 -2.53 3.06
N LEU A 31 -31.90 -1.28 2.85
CA LEU A 31 -31.30 -0.38 1.85
C LEU A 31 -29.93 0.18 2.29
N ALA A 32 -29.75 0.55 3.57
CA ALA A 32 -28.44 0.97 4.11
C ALA A 32 -27.41 -0.18 4.22
N ARG A 33 -27.85 -1.42 3.98
CA ARG A 33 -27.04 -2.65 4.15
C ARG A 33 -26.25 -3.04 2.90
N GLN A 34 -26.65 -2.58 1.71
CA GLN A 34 -25.91 -2.85 0.48
C GLN A 34 -24.69 -1.92 0.30
N ASP A 35 -24.82 -0.66 0.66
CA ASP A 35 -23.76 0.34 0.46
C ASP A 35 -22.52 0.05 1.34
N LEU A 36 -22.72 -0.40 2.57
CA LEU A 36 -21.63 -0.71 3.50
C LEU A 36 -20.78 -1.91 3.05
N ALA A 37 -21.44 -2.94 2.50
CA ALA A 37 -20.77 -4.12 1.96
C ALA A 37 -19.97 -3.79 0.69
N PHE A 38 -20.51 -2.93 -0.17
CA PHE A 38 -19.82 -2.42 -1.35
C PHE A 38 -18.58 -1.60 -0.96
N VAL A 39 -18.73 -0.65 -0.03
CA VAL A 39 -17.62 0.18 0.48
C VAL A 39 -16.52 -0.67 1.11
N PHE A 40 -16.87 -1.70 1.88
CA PHE A 40 -15.90 -2.64 2.45
C PHE A 40 -15.17 -3.44 1.37
N PHE A 41 -15.87 -3.92 0.34
CA PHE A 41 -15.27 -4.65 -0.78
C PHE A 41 -14.28 -3.78 -1.57
N VAL A 42 -14.65 -2.53 -1.86
CA VAL A 42 -13.77 -1.56 -2.53
C VAL A 42 -12.53 -1.27 -1.68
N PHE A 43 -12.70 -1.04 -0.37
CA PHE A 43 -11.59 -0.84 0.55
C PHE A 43 -10.65 -2.04 0.62
N MET A 44 -11.21 -3.26 0.68
CA MET A 44 -10.45 -4.51 0.66
C MET A 44 -9.62 -4.66 -0.61
N LEU A 45 -10.22 -4.35 -1.77
CA LEU A 45 -9.57 -4.41 -3.07
C LEU A 45 -8.43 -3.37 -3.18
N LEU A 46 -8.67 -2.14 -2.72
CA LEU A 46 -7.68 -1.07 -2.70
C LEU A 46 -6.50 -1.39 -1.80
N MET A 47 -6.75 -1.92 -0.60
CA MET A 47 -5.68 -2.36 0.31
C MET A 47 -4.83 -3.47 -0.29
N ARG A 48 -5.45 -4.43 -0.99
CA ARG A 48 -4.74 -5.52 -1.67
C ARG A 48 -3.90 -5.02 -2.86
N LEU A 49 -4.42 -4.06 -3.63
CA LEU A 49 -3.65 -3.38 -4.68
C LEU A 49 -2.44 -2.63 -4.10
N LEU A 50 -2.62 -1.92 -2.99
CA LEU A 50 -1.54 -1.17 -2.33
C LEU A 50 -0.46 -2.11 -1.78
N GLU A 51 -0.84 -3.29 -1.29
CA GLU A 51 0.10 -4.34 -0.87
C GLU A 51 0.90 -4.87 -2.08
N LEU A 52 0.22 -5.21 -3.18
CA LEU A 52 0.88 -5.66 -4.41
C LEU A 52 1.87 -4.60 -4.93
N TYR A 53 1.46 -3.34 -4.95
CA TYR A 53 2.32 -2.22 -5.33
C TYR A 53 3.55 -2.09 -4.42
N SER A 54 3.39 -2.29 -3.11
CA SER A 54 4.49 -2.26 -2.15
C SER A 54 5.50 -3.39 -2.41
N TRP A 55 5.03 -4.61 -2.76
CA TRP A 55 5.91 -5.71 -3.15
C TRP A 55 6.69 -5.43 -4.44
N VAL A 56 6.04 -4.81 -5.44
CA VAL A 56 6.70 -4.40 -6.69
C VAL A 56 7.78 -3.35 -6.40
N LEU A 57 7.48 -2.35 -5.56
CA LEU A 57 8.47 -1.34 -5.15
C LEU A 57 9.66 -1.96 -4.39
N LEU A 58 9.40 -2.94 -3.52
CA LEU A 58 10.45 -3.66 -2.81
C LEU A 58 11.36 -4.41 -3.79
N ALA A 59 10.79 -5.13 -4.75
CA ALA A 59 11.54 -5.83 -5.78
C ALA A 59 12.37 -4.87 -6.64
N ALA A 60 11.80 -3.73 -7.03
CA ALA A 60 12.51 -2.70 -7.78
C ALA A 60 13.67 -2.09 -6.99
N CYS A 61 13.47 -1.83 -5.69
CA CYS A 61 14.52 -1.34 -4.79
C CYS A 61 15.70 -2.33 -4.70
N ILE A 62 15.42 -3.62 -4.51
CA ILE A 62 16.44 -4.66 -4.45
C ILE A 62 17.21 -4.70 -5.78
N PHE A 63 16.51 -4.66 -6.92
CA PHE A 63 17.13 -4.71 -8.24
C PHE A 63 18.09 -3.54 -8.50
N VAL A 64 17.68 -2.31 -8.19
CA VAL A 64 18.52 -1.11 -8.36
C VAL A 64 19.76 -1.17 -7.45
N ASN A 65 19.60 -1.63 -6.21
CA ASN A 65 20.71 -1.78 -5.28
C ASN A 65 21.69 -2.90 -5.70
N LEU A 66 21.19 -4.02 -6.23
CA LEU A 66 22.02 -5.10 -6.80
C LEU A 66 22.83 -4.64 -8.02
N TYR A 67 22.23 -3.77 -8.85
CA TYR A 67 22.91 -3.12 -9.98
C TYR A 67 24.03 -2.19 -9.49
N ALA A 68 23.74 -1.34 -8.50
CA ALA A 68 24.69 -0.42 -7.90
C ALA A 68 25.90 -1.11 -7.25
N PHE A 69 25.68 -2.27 -6.61
CA PHE A 69 26.74 -3.07 -6.01
C PHE A 69 27.61 -3.85 -7.00
N GLY A 70 27.34 -3.76 -8.31
CA GLY A 70 28.10 -4.50 -9.33
C GLY A 70 27.94 -6.02 -9.26
N ILE A 71 26.93 -6.52 -8.54
CA ILE A 71 26.61 -7.95 -8.43
C ILE A 71 25.95 -8.43 -9.74
N LEU A 72 25.18 -7.55 -10.39
CA LEU A 72 24.59 -7.78 -11.70
C LEU A 72 25.46 -7.13 -12.78
N ASP A 73 25.95 -7.92 -13.74
CA ASP A 73 26.77 -7.42 -14.83
C ASP A 73 25.92 -6.61 -15.82
N SER A 74 26.20 -5.30 -15.89
CA SER A 74 25.52 -4.34 -16.77
C SER A 74 25.78 -4.58 -18.26
N ARG A 75 26.77 -5.42 -18.61
CA ARG A 75 27.07 -5.80 -19.99
C ARG A 75 25.95 -6.62 -20.64
N ASN A 76 25.08 -7.25 -19.84
CA ASN A 76 23.94 -7.97 -20.38
C ASN A 76 22.79 -7.00 -20.71
N GLN A 77 22.37 -6.96 -21.99
CA GLN A 77 21.31 -6.05 -22.45
C GLN A 77 19.99 -6.20 -21.68
N ILE A 78 19.71 -7.39 -21.13
CA ILE A 78 18.46 -7.67 -20.42
C ILE A 78 18.45 -6.93 -19.08
N VAL A 79 19.55 -7.00 -18.34
CA VAL A 79 19.72 -6.33 -17.03
C VAL A 79 19.63 -4.82 -17.22
N TRP A 80 20.29 -4.28 -18.25
CA TRP A 80 20.23 -2.85 -18.56
C TRP A 80 18.82 -2.37 -18.92
N LYS A 81 18.09 -3.11 -19.78
CA LYS A 81 16.71 -2.77 -20.15
C LYS A 81 15.77 -2.77 -18.95
N ILE A 82 15.90 -3.76 -18.06
CA ILE A 82 15.11 -3.83 -16.83
C ILE A 82 15.46 -2.66 -15.92
N GLY A 83 16.75 -2.35 -15.73
CA GLY A 83 17.20 -1.23 -14.90
C GLY A 83 16.63 0.10 -15.37
N VAL A 84 16.75 0.42 -16.66
CA VAL A 84 16.21 1.66 -17.25
C VAL A 84 14.69 1.72 -17.16
N PHE A 85 13.99 0.59 -17.35
CA PHE A 85 12.54 0.53 -17.22
C PHE A 85 12.07 0.76 -15.78
N LEU A 86 12.73 0.12 -14.80
CA LEU A 86 12.46 0.32 -13.39
C LEU A 86 12.75 1.75 -12.97
N GLU A 87 13.88 2.32 -13.41
CA GLU A 87 14.24 3.71 -13.12
C GLU A 87 13.16 4.65 -13.65
N ARG A 88 12.72 4.54 -14.91
CA ARG A 88 11.66 5.39 -15.47
C ARG A 88 10.33 5.29 -14.73
N ILE A 89 9.96 4.09 -14.27
CA ILE A 89 8.72 3.90 -13.49
C ILE A 89 8.83 4.50 -12.09
N THR A 90 10.02 4.43 -11.50
CA THR A 90 10.24 4.85 -10.12
C THR A 90 10.71 6.31 -10.00
N GLU A 91 11.21 6.91 -11.08
CA GLU A 91 11.64 8.31 -11.19
C GLU A 91 10.60 9.32 -10.69
N PRO A 92 9.30 9.28 -11.05
CA PRO A 92 8.33 10.25 -10.55
C PRO A 92 8.16 10.19 -9.03
N VAL A 93 8.44 9.03 -8.42
CA VAL A 93 8.33 8.82 -6.96
C VAL A 93 9.66 9.12 -6.26
N LEU A 94 10.80 8.81 -6.88
CA LEU A 94 12.13 9.00 -6.31
C LEU A 94 12.72 10.40 -6.54
N ALA A 95 12.31 11.13 -7.57
CA ALA A 95 12.77 12.49 -7.84
C ALA A 95 12.63 13.46 -6.64
N PRO A 96 11.47 13.53 -5.94
CA PRO A 96 11.35 14.39 -4.76
C PRO A 96 12.23 13.93 -3.59
N VAL A 97 12.44 12.61 -3.43
CA VAL A 97 13.26 12.06 -2.34
C VAL A 97 14.76 12.27 -2.60
N ARG A 98 15.21 12.12 -3.85
CA ARG A 98 16.59 12.43 -4.29
C ARG A 98 16.96 13.89 -4.07
N ARG A 99 16.00 14.83 -4.13
CA ARG A 99 16.26 16.25 -3.79
C ARG A 99 16.47 16.50 -2.30
N MET A 100 15.90 15.67 -1.43
CA MET A 100 16.07 15.79 0.02
C MET A 100 17.30 15.04 0.54
N LEU A 101 17.73 13.99 -0.17
CA LEU A 101 18.89 13.16 0.17
C LEU A 101 19.92 13.21 -0.96
N PRO A 102 20.87 14.18 -0.94
CA PRO A 102 22.03 14.12 -1.82
C PRO A 102 22.83 12.84 -1.47
N MET A 103 22.90 11.90 -2.41
CA MET A 103 23.45 10.56 -2.19
C MET A 103 24.99 10.57 -2.19
N PRO A 104 25.66 10.24 -1.07
CA PRO A 104 27.09 9.96 -1.08
C PRO A 104 27.31 8.52 -1.56
N GLY A 105 27.83 8.34 -2.77
CA GLY A 105 28.50 7.07 -3.13
C GLY A 105 27.66 5.92 -3.68
N GLY A 106 26.69 6.17 -4.56
CA GLY A 106 26.12 5.13 -5.45
C GLY A 106 25.20 4.09 -4.79
N MET A 107 24.97 4.16 -3.48
CA MET A 107 24.05 3.28 -2.74
C MET A 107 22.71 4.00 -2.51
N ASP A 108 21.72 3.70 -3.34
CA ASP A 108 20.41 4.37 -3.31
C ASP A 108 19.50 3.77 -2.22
N PHE A 109 19.55 4.33 -1.00
CA PHE A 109 18.58 4.02 0.07
C PHE A 109 17.22 4.74 -0.08
N SER A 110 17.13 5.69 -1.01
CA SER A 110 15.93 6.48 -1.29
C SER A 110 14.64 5.64 -1.49
N PRO A 111 14.64 4.49 -2.19
CA PRO A 111 13.42 3.71 -2.36
C PRO A 111 12.97 3.01 -1.06
N MET A 112 13.89 2.69 -0.16
CA MET A 112 13.60 2.08 1.14
C MET A 112 12.87 3.05 2.08
N VAL A 113 13.24 4.34 2.02
CA VAL A 113 12.56 5.43 2.73
C VAL A 113 11.12 5.62 2.21
N VAL A 114 10.92 5.58 0.89
CA VAL A 114 9.58 5.64 0.29
C VAL A 114 8.71 4.47 0.76
N LEU A 115 9.27 3.26 0.80
CA LEU A 115 8.56 2.07 1.27
C LEU A 115 8.12 2.22 2.74
N LEU A 116 8.99 2.78 3.58
CA LEU A 116 8.71 3.14 4.98
C LEU A 116 7.56 4.14 5.08
N ILE A 117 7.55 5.20 4.27
CA ILE A 117 6.47 6.21 4.28
C ILE A 117 5.14 5.57 3.87
N ILE A 118 5.12 4.78 2.80
CA ILE A 118 3.90 4.10 2.35
C ILE A 118 3.37 3.17 3.44
N GLN A 119 4.25 2.39 4.08
CA GLN A 119 3.86 1.37 5.04
C GLN A 119 3.46 1.94 6.42
N TYR A 120 4.09 3.02 6.86
CA TYR A 120 3.88 3.58 8.21
C TYR A 120 3.06 4.87 8.26
N VAL A 121 2.89 5.57 7.14
CA VAL A 121 2.12 6.82 7.09
C VAL A 121 0.84 6.61 6.28
N LEU A 122 0.98 6.23 5.02
CA LEU A 122 -0.16 6.18 4.10
C LEU A 122 -1.15 5.07 4.48
N GLN A 123 -0.65 3.86 4.76
CA GLN A 123 -1.50 2.73 5.14
C GLN A 123 -2.30 2.95 6.43
N PRO A 124 -1.70 3.28 7.58
CA PRO A 124 -2.46 3.54 8.80
C PRO A 124 -3.30 4.82 8.71
N GLY A 125 -2.89 5.82 7.93
CA GLY A 125 -3.70 6.99 7.62
C GLY A 125 -5.01 6.61 6.94
N LEU A 126 -4.95 5.75 5.91
CA LEU A 126 -6.12 5.28 5.17
C LEU A 126 -7.08 4.48 6.07
N VAL A 127 -6.56 3.62 6.95
CA VAL A 127 -7.36 2.88 7.94
C VAL A 127 -8.02 3.82 8.94
N SER A 128 -7.29 4.82 9.42
CA SER A 128 -7.81 5.81 10.37
C SER A 128 -8.93 6.63 9.75
N LEU A 129 -8.80 7.00 8.47
CA LEU A 129 -9.80 7.76 7.73
C LEU A 129 -11.05 6.93 7.45
N PHE A 130 -10.89 5.66 7.08
CA PHE A 130 -12.01 4.71 6.93
C PHE A 130 -12.76 4.50 8.26
N ARG A 131 -12.02 4.40 9.37
CA ARG A 131 -12.60 4.30 10.72
C ARG A 131 -13.40 5.54 11.08
N ALA A 132 -12.87 6.74 10.81
CA ALA A 132 -13.54 8.01 11.07
C ALA A 132 -14.84 8.15 10.26
N LEU A 133 -14.82 7.72 8.99
CA LEU A 133 -15.99 7.68 8.11
C LEU A 133 -17.07 6.71 8.59
N MET A 134 -16.71 5.52 9.11
CA MET A 134 -17.70 4.57 9.64
C MET A 134 -18.18 4.89 11.06
N SER A 135 -17.49 5.78 11.79
CA SER A 135 -17.91 6.19 13.13
C SER A 135 -18.88 7.38 13.15
N HIS A 136 -19.07 8.02 12.00
CA HIS A 136 -20.08 9.05 11.76
C HIS A 136 -21.24 8.47 10.96
#